data_AF-A0A9P7RSL1-F1
#
_entry.id   AF-A0A9P7RSL1-F1
#
_cell.length_a   1.000
_cell.length_b   1.000
_cell.length_c   1.000
_cell.angle_alpha   90.00
_cell.angle_beta   90.00
_cell.angle_gamma   90.00
#
_symmetry.space_group_name_H-M   'P 1'
#
loop_
_entity.id
_entity.type
_entity.pdbx_description
1 polymer ?
#
loop_
_entity_poly.entity_id
_entity_poly.type
_entity_poly.pdbx_seq_one_letter_code
_entity_poly.pdbx_strand_id
1 'polypeptide(L)'
;MSLDATKFMGAGIVYIRNESGDNMQTFVSKLSHNSGNDSWFVISASFEDDAHAKWDRSNHGWEVIAFKDDNNRRVGFYVDLRNVTTYVTFRSFSNVEIKQVKKA
;
A
#
# COMPACT_ATOMS: atom_id res chain seq x y z
N MET A 1 15.14 -4.46 11.74
CA MET A 1 14.01 -4.15 12.66
C MET A 1 12.85 -5.01 12.23
N SER A 2 12.43 -5.96 13.08
CA SER A 2 11.31 -6.86 12.78
C SER A 2 10.02 -6.06 12.80
N LEU A 3 9.25 -6.09 11.70
CA LEU A 3 7.87 -5.63 11.71
C LEU A 3 7.11 -6.49 12.73
N ASP A 4 6.73 -5.89 13.85
CA ASP A 4 5.84 -6.50 14.82
C ASP A 4 4.46 -6.62 14.15
N ALA A 5 4.25 -7.76 13.49
CA ALA A 5 3.12 -8.04 12.61
C ALA A 5 1.75 -7.99 13.32
N THR A 6 1.76 -7.80 14.63
CA THR A 6 0.59 -7.75 15.51
C THR A 6 0.02 -6.34 15.70
N LYS A 7 0.77 -5.27 15.40
CA LYS A 7 0.31 -3.88 15.67
C LYS A 7 -0.73 -3.36 14.68
N PHE A 8 -0.76 -3.89 13.45
CA PHE A 8 -1.71 -3.45 12.41
C PHE A 8 -2.38 -4.66 11.76
N MET A 9 -3.56 -5.04 12.25
CA MET A 9 -4.32 -6.17 11.70
C MET A 9 -5.73 -5.70 11.32
N GLY A 10 -6.05 -5.82 10.03
CA GLY A 10 -7.37 -5.53 9.47
C GLY A 10 -7.53 -6.16 8.09
N ALA A 11 -8.71 -6.72 7.82
CA ALA A 11 -8.99 -7.35 6.54
C ALA A 11 -9.23 -6.29 5.45
N GLY A 12 -8.54 -6.39 4.33
CA GLY A 12 -8.60 -5.39 3.26
C GLY A 12 -7.92 -4.07 3.61
N ILE A 13 -7.01 -4.07 4.60
CA ILE A 13 -6.19 -2.90 4.89
C ILE A 13 -4.87 -3.01 4.16
N VAL A 14 -4.45 -1.92 3.52
CA VAL A 14 -3.14 -1.77 2.90
C VAL A 14 -2.35 -0.73 3.67
N TYR A 15 -1.16 -1.11 4.11
CA TYR A 15 -0.15 -0.21 4.64
C TYR A 15 0.97 -0.04 3.62
N ILE A 16 1.33 1.19 3.27
CA ILE A 16 2.36 1.50 2.28
C ILE A 16 3.37 2.45 2.91
N ARG A 17 4.66 2.18 2.72
CA ARG A 17 5.74 3.11 3.09
C ARG A 17 6.81 3.19 2.02
N ASN A 18 7.54 4.29 2.06
CA ASN A 18 8.64 4.60 1.17
C ASN A 18 9.99 4.56 1.89
N GLU A 19 10.83 3.59 1.54
CA GLU A 19 12.21 3.47 2.03
C GLU A 19 13.24 3.85 0.94
N SER A 20 12.85 4.46 -0.18
CA SER A 20 13.80 4.86 -1.23
C SER A 20 14.61 6.11 -0.89
N GLY A 21 14.06 6.98 -0.02
CA GLY A 21 14.62 8.31 0.27
C GLY A 21 14.22 9.42 -0.71
N ASP A 22 13.55 9.06 -1.82
CA ASP A 22 13.02 10.01 -2.81
C ASP A 22 11.57 10.40 -2.51
N ASN A 23 11.08 11.47 -3.13
CA ASN A 23 9.65 11.78 -3.13
C ASN A 23 8.89 10.78 -4.00
N MET A 24 8.01 10.02 -3.36
CA MET A 24 7.17 9.03 -4.04
C MET A 24 5.70 9.28 -3.75
N GLN A 25 4.87 8.98 -4.74
CA GLN A 25 3.43 8.96 -4.60
C GLN A 25 2.89 7.56 -4.89
N THR A 26 1.82 7.19 -4.21
CA THR A 26 1.07 5.96 -4.46
C THR A 26 -0.33 6.26 -4.99
N PHE A 27 -0.83 5.30 -5.75
CA PHE A 27 -2.21 5.18 -6.21
C PHE A 27 -2.70 3.80 -5.77
N VAL A 28 -3.83 3.76 -5.08
CA VAL A 28 -4.52 2.51 -4.74
C VAL A 28 -5.91 2.60 -5.34
N SER A 29 -6.19 1.74 -6.32
CA SER A 29 -7.48 1.78 -7.00
C SER A 29 -8.66 1.52 -6.06
N LYS A 30 -9.84 1.72 -6.62
CA LYS A 30 -11.14 1.38 -6.03
C LYS A 30 -11.89 0.32 -6.87
N LEU A 31 -11.15 -0.57 -7.54
CA LEU A 31 -11.69 -1.53 -8.53
C LEU A 31 -12.75 -2.45 -7.93
N SER A 32 -12.49 -2.98 -6.73
CA SER A 32 -13.39 -3.91 -6.05
C SER A 32 -14.25 -3.22 -4.99
N HIS A 33 -14.13 -1.89 -4.84
CA HIS A 33 -14.82 -1.12 -3.81
C HIS A 33 -15.11 0.31 -4.27
N ASN A 34 -16.39 0.69 -4.36
CA ASN A 34 -16.77 2.03 -4.86
C ASN A 34 -16.49 3.18 -3.88
N SER A 35 -15.92 2.91 -2.70
CA SER A 35 -15.48 3.93 -1.76
C SER A 35 -13.94 4.06 -1.80
N GLY A 36 -13.44 5.29 -1.77
CA GLY A 36 -12.02 5.58 -1.92
C GLY A 36 -11.73 6.71 -2.92
N ASN A 37 -10.46 7.02 -3.09
CA ASN A 37 -9.98 8.08 -3.96
C ASN A 37 -8.86 7.56 -4.86
N ASP A 38 -9.06 7.69 -6.17
CA ASP A 38 -8.15 7.28 -7.25
C ASP A 38 -7.07 8.35 -7.56
N SER A 39 -6.85 9.29 -6.64
CA SER A 39 -5.79 10.28 -6.74
C SER A 39 -4.43 9.68 -6.37
N TRP A 40 -3.37 10.43 -6.69
CA TRP A 40 -2.02 10.11 -6.23
C TRP A 40 -1.73 10.80 -4.90
N PHE A 41 -1.19 10.07 -3.95
CA PHE A 41 -0.90 10.56 -2.60
C PHE A 41 0.57 10.40 -2.28
N VAL A 42 1.19 11.41 -1.68
CA VAL A 42 2.54 11.29 -1.13
C VAL A 42 2.55 10.21 -0.06
N ILE A 43 3.57 9.37 -0.06
CA ILE A 43 3.71 8.28 0.92
C ILE A 43 4.86 8.54 1.88
N SER A 44 4.62 8.25 3.15
CA SER A 44 5.56 8.41 4.25
C SER A 44 6.58 7.27 4.30
N ALA A 45 7.69 7.47 5.01
CA ALA A 45 8.66 6.42 5.31
C ALA A 45 8.19 5.47 6.44
N SER A 46 7.14 5.86 7.18
CA SER A 46 6.61 5.09 8.30
C SER A 46 5.22 4.53 8.00
N PHE A 47 4.94 3.30 8.44
CA PHE A 47 3.58 2.77 8.44
C PHE A 47 2.68 3.41 9.49
N GLU A 48 3.24 4.13 10.46
CA GLU A 48 2.48 4.74 11.57
C GLU A 48 1.84 6.08 11.17
N ASP A 49 2.16 6.62 10.00
CA ASP A 49 1.54 7.82 9.44
C ASP A 49 0.25 7.44 8.70
N ASP A 50 -0.82 7.13 9.45
CA ASP A 50 -2.09 6.62 8.90
C ASP A 50 -2.63 7.48 7.75
N ALA A 51 -2.41 8.80 7.75
CA ALA A 51 -2.89 9.70 6.69
C ALA A 51 -2.17 9.49 5.33
N HIS A 52 -0.94 9.02 5.35
CA HIS A 52 -0.09 8.84 4.15
C HIS A 52 0.37 7.40 3.94
N ALA A 53 0.01 6.49 4.85
CA ALA A 53 0.47 5.12 4.84
C ALA A 53 -0.67 4.10 4.82
N LYS A 54 -1.94 4.48 5.02
CA LYS A 54 -3.03 3.50 5.19
C LYS A 54 -4.18 3.70 4.21
N TRP A 55 -4.59 2.60 3.58
CA TRP A 55 -5.79 2.51 2.77
C TRP A 55 -6.69 1.40 3.31
N ASP A 56 -7.91 1.78 3.67
CA ASP A 56 -8.96 0.83 4.00
C ASP A 56 -9.77 0.51 2.74
N ARG A 57 -9.89 -0.79 2.44
CA ARG A 57 -10.74 -1.33 1.37
C ARG A 57 -11.76 -2.34 1.92
N SER A 58 -12.10 -2.27 3.21
CA SER A 58 -13.19 -2.95 3.89
C SER A 58 -13.37 -4.43 3.50
N ASN A 59 -12.25 -5.16 3.43
CA ASN A 59 -12.19 -6.57 3.00
C ASN A 59 -12.62 -6.85 1.55
N HIS A 60 -12.23 -6.02 0.58
CA HIS A 60 -12.68 -6.16 -0.81
C HIS A 60 -11.57 -6.48 -1.81
N GLY A 61 -11.78 -7.60 -2.51
CA GLY A 61 -11.26 -8.00 -3.82
C GLY A 61 -9.85 -7.59 -4.25
N TRP A 62 -9.70 -7.51 -5.57
CA TRP A 62 -8.45 -7.14 -6.20
C TRP A 62 -8.35 -5.64 -6.39
N GLU A 63 -7.16 -5.10 -6.11
CA GLU A 63 -6.82 -3.70 -6.34
C GLU A 63 -5.47 -3.58 -7.06
N VAL A 64 -5.29 -2.46 -7.75
CA VAL A 64 -3.99 -2.01 -8.26
C VAL A 64 -3.37 -1.10 -7.22
N ILE A 65 -2.14 -1.43 -6.82
CA ILE A 65 -1.26 -0.57 -6.03
C ILE A 65 -0.13 -0.13 -6.95
N ALA A 66 -0.02 1.17 -7.20
CA ALA A 66 0.98 1.73 -8.11
C ALA A 66 1.76 2.88 -7.47
N PHE A 67 3.02 3.02 -7.87
CA PHE A 67 3.93 4.04 -7.41
C PHE A 67 4.36 4.92 -8.56
N LYS A 68 4.63 6.20 -8.29
CA LYS A 68 5.31 7.09 -9.21
C LYS A 68 6.24 8.07 -8.51
N ASP A 69 7.25 8.53 -9.23
CA ASP A 69 8.12 9.62 -8.82
C ASP A 69 7.74 10.94 -9.50
N ASP A 70 8.51 12.00 -9.24
CA ASP A 70 8.33 13.34 -9.82
C ASP A 70 8.53 13.36 -11.35
N ASN A 71 9.31 12.41 -11.89
CA ASN A 71 9.48 12.21 -13.34
C ASN A 71 8.38 11.35 -13.96
N ASN A 72 7.36 10.98 -13.18
CA ASN A 72 6.22 10.17 -13.60
C ASN A 72 6.63 8.78 -14.14
N ARG A 73 7.78 8.25 -13.72
CA ARG A 73 8.11 6.82 -13.87
C ARG A 73 7.14 6.04 -12.99
N ARG A 74 6.68 4.87 -13.43
CA ARG A 74 5.64 4.10 -12.72
C ARG A 74 5.98 2.63 -12.60
N VAL A 75 5.53 2.03 -11.50
CA VAL A 75 5.46 0.57 -11.31
C VAL A 75 4.15 0.27 -10.58
N GLY A 76 3.50 -0.85 -10.89
CA GLY A 76 2.25 -1.21 -10.25
C GLY A 76 2.02 -2.71 -10.18
N PHE A 77 1.19 -3.11 -9.23
CA PHE A 77 0.95 -4.50 -8.87
C PHE A 77 -0.56 -4.72 -8.67
N TYR A 78 -1.04 -5.86 -9.15
CA TYR A 78 -2.40 -6.32 -8.90
C TYR A 78 -2.40 -7.24 -7.68
N VAL A 79 -3.16 -6.87 -6.65
CA VAL A 79 -3.09 -7.52 -5.34
C VAL A 79 -4.49 -7.81 -4.83
N ASP A 80 -4.72 -9.05 -4.39
CA ASP A 80 -5.96 -9.47 -3.74
C ASP A 80 -5.92 -9.11 -2.25
N LEU A 81 -6.80 -8.23 -1.80
CA LEU A 81 -6.84 -7.72 -0.44
C LEU A 81 -7.78 -8.51 0.48
N ARG A 82 -8.44 -9.55 -0.03
CA ARG A 82 -9.41 -10.34 0.75
C ARG A 82 -8.75 -11.06 1.92
N ASN A 83 -9.31 -10.86 3.10
CA ASN A 83 -8.97 -11.50 4.38
C ASN A 83 -7.50 -11.35 4.79
N VAL A 84 -6.82 -10.33 4.27
CA VAL A 84 -5.41 -10.06 4.55
C VAL A 84 -5.21 -8.60 4.96
N THR A 85 -4.17 -8.37 5.75
CA THR A 85 -3.49 -7.08 5.81
C THR A 85 -2.31 -7.11 4.84
N THR A 86 -2.23 -6.12 3.97
CA THR A 86 -1.15 -6.01 2.98
C THR A 86 -0.18 -4.92 3.40
N TYR A 87 1.09 -5.26 3.55
CA TYR A 87 2.17 -4.31 3.79
C TYR A 87 2.99 -4.17 2.51
N VAL A 88 3.19 -2.95 2.06
CA VAL A 88 3.97 -2.62 0.87
C VAL A 88 5.11 -1.70 1.24
N THR A 89 6.33 -2.08 0.89
CA THR A 89 7.51 -1.24 1.06
C THR A 89 8.14 -0.96 -0.31
N PHE A 90 8.13 0.31 -0.71
CA PHE A 90 8.83 0.76 -1.91
C PHE A 90 10.28 1.08 -1.56
N ARG A 91 11.24 0.47 -2.28
CA ARG A 91 12.69 0.78 -2.15
C ARG A 91 13.27 1.29 -3.46
N SER A 92 12.80 0.76 -4.59
CA SER A 92 13.09 1.25 -5.93
C SER A 92 12.04 0.72 -6.91
N PHE A 93 12.04 1.21 -8.14
CA PHE A 93 11.17 0.69 -9.21
C PHE A 93 11.39 -0.80 -9.53
N SER A 94 12.55 -1.36 -9.19
CA SER A 94 12.87 -2.78 -9.33
C SER A 94 12.74 -3.58 -8.03
N ASN A 95 12.43 -2.93 -6.92
CA ASN A 95 12.31 -3.54 -5.60
C ASN A 95 11.14 -2.91 -4.83
N VAL A 96 9.97 -3.51 -5.02
CA VAL A 96 8.79 -3.26 -4.21
C VAL A 96 8.42 -4.57 -3.52
N GLU A 97 8.45 -4.56 -2.20
CA GLU A 97 8.11 -5.71 -1.39
C GLU A 97 6.62 -5.65 -1.03
N ILE A 98 5.89 -6.73 -1.28
CA ILE A 98 4.49 -6.89 -0.87
C ILE A 98 4.43 -8.10 0.05
N LYS A 99 4.00 -7.88 1.30
CA LYS A 99 3.81 -8.91 2.32
C LYS A 99 2.35 -8.93 2.75
N GLN A 100 1.71 -10.08 2.59
CA GLN A 100 0.32 -10.28 3.03
C GLN A 100 0.27 -11.16 4.27
N VAL A 101 -0.42 -10.68 5.30
CA VAL A 101 -0.67 -11.42 6.53
C VAL A 101 -2.15 -11.78 6.56
N LYS A 102 -2.45 -13.08 6.56
CA LYS A 102 -3.83 -13.55 6.67
C LYS A 102 -4.38 -13.21 8.06
N LYS A 103 -5.60 -12.72 8.09
CA LYS A 103 -6.39 -12.73 9.32
C LYS A 103 -6.77 -14.18 9.63
N ALA A 104 -6.50 -14.62 10.87
CA ALA A 104 -6.97 -15.90 11.38
C ALA A 104 -8.50 -15.91 11.54
#